data_AF-A0A496A7U9-F1
#
_entry.id   AF-A0A496A7U9-F1
#
_cell.length_a   1.000
_cell.length_b   1.000
_cell.length_c   1.000
_cell.angle_alpha   90.00
_cell.angle_beta   90.00
_cell.angle_gamma   90.00
#
_symmetry.space_group_name_H-M   'P 1'
#
loop_
_entity.id
_entity.type
_entity.pdbx_description
1 polymer ?
#
loop_
_entity_poly.entity_id
_entity_poly.type
_entity_poly.pdbx_seq_one_letter_code
_entity_poly.pdbx_strand_id
1 'polypeptide(L)'
;MTDIEVYKAAIAELTTQLGPAYTEKFLRRCKPSDYDYTAERHKLLADQPDIDTIAARIRRREVERKEEERIKAERVAAWRNGSLELTDIEIYELALKILIDKFGAYGYIQFFQAHFKQLRDDQSIDLPQQSLSDSDTNVKPNQQI
;
A
#
# COMPACT_ATOMS: atom_id res chain seq x y z
N MET A 1 -11.28 18.21 0.96
CA MET A 1 -9.94 17.87 0.44
C MET A 1 -10.13 16.78 -0.59
N THR A 2 -9.67 16.99 -1.82
CA THR A 2 -9.78 16.01 -2.93
C THR A 2 -8.72 14.93 -2.79
N ASP A 3 -8.88 13.80 -3.48
CA ASP A 3 -7.90 12.70 -3.43
C ASP A 3 -6.50 13.14 -3.86
N ILE A 4 -6.40 14.07 -4.83
CA ILE A 4 -5.12 14.62 -5.28
C ILE A 4 -4.49 15.59 -4.27
N GLU A 5 -5.30 16.34 -3.53
CA GLU A 5 -4.82 17.18 -2.43
C GLU A 5 -4.31 16.32 -1.28
N VAL A 6 -5.04 15.26 -0.92
CA VAL A 6 -4.61 14.28 0.09
C VAL A 6 -3.30 13.62 -0.33
N TYR A 7 -3.20 13.19 -1.59
CA TYR A 7 -1.98 12.60 -2.13
C TYR A 7 -0.77 13.54 -2.01
N LYS A 8 -0.89 14.78 -2.49
CA LYS A 8 0.21 15.76 -2.42
C LYS A 8 0.61 16.08 -0.99
N ALA A 9 -0.38 16.26 -0.10
CA ALA A 9 -0.13 16.52 1.31
C ALA A 9 0.56 15.33 2.00
N ALA A 10 0.16 14.10 1.69
CA ALA A 10 0.75 12.88 2.20
C ALA A 10 2.21 12.71 1.73
N ILE A 11 2.50 12.95 0.45
CA ILE A 11 3.88 12.92 -0.06
C ILE A 11 4.74 13.98 0.63
N ALA A 12 4.22 15.19 0.82
CA ALA A 12 4.95 16.25 1.53
C ALA A 12 5.23 15.88 2.99
N GLU A 13 4.25 15.30 3.69
CA GLU A 13 4.41 14.83 5.07
C GLU A 13 5.45 13.70 5.17
N LEU A 14 5.35 12.69 4.29
CA LEU A 14 6.32 11.60 4.22
C LEU A 14 7.72 12.14 3.94
N THR A 15 7.86 13.05 2.98
CA THR A 15 9.16 13.66 2.65
C THR A 15 9.72 14.47 3.82
N THR A 16 8.87 15.15 4.57
CA THR A 16 9.26 15.93 5.75
C THR A 16 9.76 15.03 6.88
N GLN A 17 9.07 13.91 7.13
CA GLN A 17 9.38 13.04 8.27
C GLN A 17 10.41 11.95 7.97
N LEU A 18 10.42 11.42 6.74
CA LEU A 18 11.29 10.34 6.29
C LEU A 18 12.49 10.84 5.47
N GLY A 19 12.40 12.05 4.93
CA GLY A 19 13.31 12.51 3.89
C GLY A 19 12.95 11.94 2.51
N PRO A 20 13.48 12.55 1.44
CA PRO A 20 13.13 12.21 0.06
C PRO A 20 13.52 10.79 -0.32
N ALA A 21 14.71 10.33 0.09
CA ALA A 21 15.21 9.00 -0.28
C ALA A 21 14.34 7.85 0.26
N TYR A 22 13.91 7.94 1.52
CA TYR A 22 13.06 6.91 2.14
C TYR A 22 11.61 6.99 1.67
N THR A 23 11.12 8.21 1.38
CA THR A 23 9.82 8.40 0.75
C THR A 23 9.77 7.72 -0.61
N GLU A 24 10.82 7.89 -1.43
CA GLU A 24 10.90 7.22 -2.73
C GLU A 24 10.95 5.68 -2.59
N LYS A 25 11.74 5.16 -1.64
CA LYS A 25 11.79 3.71 -1.35
C LYS A 25 10.41 3.16 -0.98
N PHE A 26 9.66 3.88 -0.14
CA PHE A 26 8.29 3.52 0.23
C PHE A 26 7.38 3.46 -1.00
N LEU A 27 7.34 4.53 -1.81
CA LEU A 27 6.44 4.62 -2.97
C LEU A 27 6.71 3.54 -4.03
N ARG A 28 7.98 3.20 -4.26
CA ARG A 28 8.37 2.12 -5.20
C ARG A 28 7.98 0.73 -4.71
N ARG A 29 7.95 0.52 -3.40
CA ARG A 29 7.64 -0.79 -2.77
C ARG A 29 6.17 -0.94 -2.45
N CYS A 30 5.42 0.15 -2.37
CA CYS A 30 3.96 0.15 -2.29
C CYS A 30 3.37 -0.50 -3.54
N LYS A 31 3.04 -1.79 -3.41
CA LYS A 31 2.25 -2.55 -4.38
C LYS A 31 0.84 -2.77 -3.82
N PRO A 32 -0.18 -2.90 -4.68
CA PRO A 32 -1.45 -3.46 -4.26
C PRO A 32 -1.16 -4.82 -3.59
N SER A 33 -1.72 -5.08 -2.40
CA SER A 33 -1.47 -6.37 -1.78
C SER A 33 -2.19 -7.47 -2.57
N ASP A 34 -1.45 -8.44 -3.09
CA ASP A 34 -2.01 -9.72 -3.57
C ASP A 34 -2.39 -10.65 -2.39
N TYR A 35 -2.60 -10.08 -1.20
CA TYR A 35 -2.74 -10.83 0.04
C TYR A 35 -4.14 -11.45 0.14
N ASP A 36 -4.22 -12.74 -0.18
CA ASP A 36 -5.42 -13.56 -0.01
C ASP A 36 -5.62 -13.93 1.48
N TYR A 37 -6.33 -13.06 2.20
CA TYR A 37 -6.70 -13.23 3.61
C TYR A 37 -7.51 -14.53 3.87
N THR A 38 -8.12 -15.09 2.84
CA THR A 38 -9.01 -16.26 2.92
C THR A 38 -8.25 -17.55 3.23
N ALA A 39 -6.99 -17.65 2.81
CA ALA A 39 -6.15 -18.85 3.00
C ALA A 39 -5.68 -19.03 4.45
N GLU A 40 -5.32 -17.94 5.14
CA GLU A 40 -4.84 -17.96 6.52
C GLU A 40 -5.99 -18.18 7.53
N ARG A 41 -7.19 -17.67 7.23
CA ARG A 41 -8.39 -17.85 8.07
C ARG A 41 -8.75 -19.33 8.27
N HIS A 42 -8.59 -20.16 7.25
CA HIS A 42 -8.95 -21.58 7.31
C HIS A 42 -8.01 -22.40 8.20
N LYS A 43 -6.73 -22.05 8.30
CA LYS A 43 -5.77 -22.74 9.19
C LYS A 43 -6.06 -22.49 10.67
N LEU A 44 -6.51 -21.27 10.99
CA LEU A 44 -6.80 -20.85 12.38
C LEU A 44 -8.03 -21.54 12.98
N LEU A 45 -8.92 -22.06 12.15
CA LEU A 45 -10.17 -22.71 12.57
C LEU A 45 -10.08 -24.24 12.67
N ALA A 46 -9.02 -24.85 12.12
CA ALA A 46 -8.90 -26.30 12.07
C ALA A 46 -8.52 -26.94 13.41
N ASP A 47 -7.75 -26.23 14.24
CA ASP A 47 -7.31 -26.67 15.57
C ASP A 47 -7.56 -25.53 16.58
N GLN A 48 -8.74 -25.49 17.20
CA GLN A 48 -9.02 -24.50 18.24
C GLN A 48 -8.46 -24.97 19.59
N PRO A 49 -7.40 -24.34 20.13
CA PRO A 49 -6.93 -24.62 21.47
C PRO A 49 -7.97 -24.20 22.52
N ASP A 50 -7.89 -24.77 23.72
CA ASP A 50 -8.76 -24.38 24.83
C ASP A 50 -8.59 -22.90 25.21
N ILE A 51 -9.60 -22.34 25.88
CA ILE A 51 -9.67 -20.90 26.22
C ILE A 51 -8.48 -20.46 27.08
N ASP A 52 -7.97 -21.31 27.97
CA ASP A 52 -6.84 -20.96 28.84
C ASP A 52 -5.53 -20.88 28.04
N THR A 53 -5.35 -21.80 27.09
CA THR A 53 -4.26 -21.77 26.12
C THR A 53 -4.35 -20.54 25.21
N ILE A 54 -5.55 -20.15 24.77
CA ILE A 54 -5.77 -18.90 24.02
C ILE A 54 -5.38 -17.69 24.86
N ALA A 55 -5.87 -17.60 26.10
CA ALA A 55 -5.60 -16.49 27.00
C ALA A 55 -4.11 -16.37 27.34
N ALA A 56 -3.42 -17.49 27.57
CA ALA A 56 -1.98 -17.53 27.78
C ALA A 56 -1.20 -17.06 26.55
N ARG A 57 -1.61 -17.49 25.34
CA ARG A 57 -1.03 -17.02 24.07
C ARG A 57 -1.23 -15.53 23.84
N ILE A 58 -2.41 -14.99 24.16
CA ILE A 58 -2.69 -13.55 24.06
C ILE A 58 -1.78 -12.77 25.01
N ARG A 59 -1.68 -13.19 26.28
CA ARG A 59 -0.81 -12.53 27.26
C ARG A 59 0.66 -12.54 26.85
N ARG A 60 1.16 -13.68 26.35
CA ARG A 60 2.53 -13.79 25.87
C ARG A 60 2.78 -12.87 24.66
N ARG A 61 1.86 -12.89 23.68
CA ARG A 61 1.92 -11.98 22.53
C ARG A 61 1.89 -10.51 22.93
N GLU A 62 1.17 -10.15 23.98
CA GLU A 62 1.13 -8.77 24.45
C GLU A 62 2.50 -8.30 24.97
N VAL A 63 3.23 -9.18 25.66
CA VAL A 63 4.60 -8.90 26.12
C VAL A 63 5.57 -8.84 24.95
N GLU A 64 5.50 -9.81 24.03
CA GLU A 64 6.31 -9.85 22.80
C GLU A 64 6.11 -8.57 21.97
N ARG A 65 4.85 -8.14 21.77
CA ARG A 65 4.50 -6.93 21.02
C ARG A 65 5.11 -5.67 21.64
N LYS A 66 5.07 -5.52 22.97
CA LYS A 66 5.65 -4.37 23.66
C LYS A 66 7.17 -4.31 23.47
N GLU A 67 7.83 -5.46 23.50
CA GLU A 67 9.27 -5.54 23.26
C GLU A 67 9.62 -5.23 21.80
N GLU A 68 8.84 -5.76 20.85
CA GLU A 68 8.97 -5.42 19.43
C GLU A 68 8.78 -3.92 19.19
N GLU A 69 7.77 -3.30 19.80
CA GLU A 69 7.52 -1.85 19.73
C GLU A 69 8.68 -1.04 20.30
N ARG A 70 9.28 -1.49 21.42
CA ARG A 70 10.46 -0.86 22.01
C ARG A 70 11.66 -0.92 21.06
N ILE A 71 11.95 -2.09 20.51
CA ILE A 71 13.05 -2.28 19.55
C ILE A 71 12.84 -1.41 18.31
N LYS A 72 11.61 -1.36 17.78
CA LYS A 72 11.27 -0.48 16.64
C LYS A 72 11.50 0.98 16.97
N ALA A 73 11.08 1.44 18.14
CA ALA A 73 11.28 2.82 18.58
C ALA A 73 12.79 3.18 18.70
N GLU A 74 13.59 2.28 19.27
CA GLU A 74 15.04 2.44 19.37
C GLU A 74 15.71 2.52 17.99
N ARG A 75 15.28 1.66 17.06
CA ARG A 75 15.81 1.68 15.69
C ARG A 75 15.42 2.95 14.94
N VAL A 76 14.18 3.44 15.08
CA VAL A 76 13.77 4.73 14.51
C VAL A 76 14.58 5.88 15.11
N ALA A 77 14.88 5.87 16.42
CA ALA A 77 15.71 6.89 17.05
C ALA A 77 17.16 6.87 16.53
N ALA A 78 17.75 5.67 16.41
CA ALA A 78 19.09 5.49 15.85
C ALA A 78 19.16 5.81 14.34
N TRP A 79 18.06 5.66 13.62
CA TRP A 79 17.99 6.15 12.24
C TRP A 79 17.94 7.68 12.19
N ARG A 80 17.12 8.33 13.02
CA ARG A 80 17.00 9.80 13.06
C ARG A 80 18.30 10.51 13.43
N ASN A 81 19.17 9.87 14.22
CA ASN A 81 20.48 10.41 14.56
C ASN A 81 21.59 10.00 13.57
N GLY A 82 21.24 9.27 12.49
CA GLY A 82 22.17 8.86 11.44
C GLY A 82 23.05 7.65 11.78
N SER A 83 22.79 6.95 12.89
CA SER A 83 23.59 5.80 13.31
C SER A 83 23.26 4.50 12.56
N LEU A 84 22.10 4.42 11.90
CA LEU A 84 21.71 3.26 11.10
C LEU A 84 20.76 3.61 9.96
N GLU A 85 20.65 2.68 9.02
CA GLU A 85 19.65 2.69 7.94
C GLU A 85 18.45 1.81 8.31
N LEU A 86 17.24 2.25 7.94
CA LEU A 86 16.02 1.44 8.07
C LEU A 86 15.96 0.36 7.00
N THR A 87 15.45 -0.81 7.38
CA THR A 87 15.10 -1.87 6.43
C THR A 87 13.83 -1.52 5.65
N ASP A 88 13.57 -2.21 4.54
CA ASP A 88 12.38 -1.95 3.71
C ASP A 88 11.07 -2.09 4.50
N ILE A 89 10.97 -3.08 5.38
CA ILE A 89 9.77 -3.29 6.22
C ILE A 89 9.60 -2.16 7.23
N GLU A 90 10.69 -1.66 7.81
CA GLU A 90 10.65 -0.56 8.77
C GLU A 90 10.29 0.76 8.12
N ILE A 91 10.79 1.01 6.90
CA ILE A 91 10.40 2.16 6.08
C ILE A 91 8.89 2.10 5.82
N TYR A 92 8.39 0.93 5.43
CA TYR A 92 6.99 0.73 5.14
C TYR A 92 6.11 0.96 6.37
N GLU A 93 6.39 0.29 7.49
CA GLU A 93 5.63 0.44 8.73
C GLU A 93 5.65 1.88 9.26
N LEU A 94 6.81 2.55 9.22
CA LEU A 94 6.94 3.93 9.67
C LEU A 94 6.15 4.89 8.77
N ALA A 95 6.20 4.70 7.44
CA ALA A 95 5.40 5.48 6.50
C ALA A 95 3.89 5.29 6.72
N LEU A 96 3.43 4.05 6.93
CA LEU A 96 2.03 3.77 7.27
C LEU A 96 1.62 4.51 8.56
N LYS A 97 2.46 4.44 9.59
CA LYS A 97 2.21 5.12 10.86
C LYS A 97 2.10 6.64 10.67
N ILE A 98 3.00 7.25 9.91
CA ILE A 98 2.95 8.68 9.59
C ILE A 98 1.63 9.06 8.90
N LEU A 99 1.22 8.27 7.90
CA LEU A 99 -0.02 8.52 7.16
C LEU A 99 -1.26 8.39 8.05
N ILE A 100 -1.32 7.35 8.89
CA ILE A 100 -2.44 7.13 9.82
C ILE A 100 -2.47 8.23 10.88
N ASP A 101 -1.33 8.57 11.48
CA ASP A 101 -1.25 9.57 12.54
C ASP A 101 -1.61 10.98 12.01
N LYS A 102 -1.29 11.29 10.74
CA LYS A 102 -1.58 12.61 10.14
C LYS A 102 -2.96 12.73 9.48
N PHE A 103 -3.40 11.70 8.76
CA PHE A 103 -4.59 11.76 7.90
C PHE A 103 -5.72 10.82 8.36
N GLY A 104 -5.49 10.03 9.41
CA GLY A 104 -6.40 9.01 9.87
C GLY A 104 -6.57 7.86 8.87
N ALA A 105 -7.36 6.86 9.27
CA ALA A 105 -7.61 5.67 8.44
C ALA A 105 -8.20 6.00 7.06
N TYR A 106 -9.08 7.01 6.99
CA TYR A 106 -9.73 7.39 5.73
C TYR A 106 -8.77 8.08 4.76
N GLY A 107 -8.01 9.08 5.22
CA GLY A 107 -7.07 9.78 4.34
C GLY A 107 -5.90 8.91 3.89
N TYR A 108 -5.48 7.96 4.73
CA TYR A 108 -4.57 6.89 4.37
C TYR A 108 -5.08 6.01 3.19
N ILE A 109 -6.36 5.62 3.21
CA ILE A 109 -6.97 4.85 2.11
C ILE A 109 -7.02 5.68 0.82
N GLN A 110 -7.42 6.96 0.92
CA GLN A 110 -7.46 7.87 -0.22
C GLN A 110 -6.08 8.07 -0.86
N PHE A 111 -5.03 8.21 -0.04
CA PHE A 111 -3.65 8.28 -0.52
C PHE A 111 -3.32 7.07 -1.40
N PHE A 112 -3.63 5.85 -0.95
CA PHE A 112 -3.34 4.65 -1.73
C PHE A 112 -4.14 4.54 -3.01
N GLN A 113 -5.43 4.87 -2.98
CA GLN A 113 -6.26 4.90 -4.18
C GLN A 113 -5.70 5.87 -5.21
N ALA A 114 -5.27 7.06 -4.79
CA ALA A 114 -4.66 8.07 -5.64
C ALA A 114 -3.30 7.60 -6.20
N HIS A 115 -2.43 7.04 -5.36
CA HIS A 115 -1.11 6.51 -5.75
C HIS A 115 -1.23 5.43 -6.83
N PHE A 116 -2.11 4.45 -6.62
CA PHE A 116 -2.31 3.37 -7.58
C PHE A 116 -3.08 3.80 -8.84
N LYS A 117 -3.87 4.86 -8.77
CA LYS A 117 -4.44 5.48 -9.97
C LYS A 117 -3.34 6.12 -10.82
N GLN A 118 -2.46 6.92 -10.21
CA GLN A 118 -1.33 7.55 -10.91
C GLN A 118 -0.38 6.51 -11.54
N LEU A 119 -0.05 5.43 -10.83
CA LEU A 119 0.78 4.36 -11.38
C LEU A 119 0.15 3.68 -12.61
N ARG A 120 -1.17 3.56 -12.67
CA ARG A 120 -1.88 2.99 -13.84
C ARG A 120 -1.94 3.98 -15.00
N ASP A 121 -2.16 5.26 -14.70
CA ASP A 121 -2.17 6.32 -15.70
C ASP A 121 -0.77 6.49 -16.34
N ASP A 122 0.31 6.41 -15.55
CA ASP A 122 1.70 6.45 -16.02
C ASP A 122 2.09 5.21 -16.86
N GLN A 123 1.48 4.05 -16.60
CA GLN A 123 1.69 2.82 -17.37
C GLN A 123 0.89 2.77 -18.70
N SER A 124 -0.08 3.67 -18.89
CA SER A 124 -1.01 3.63 -20.03
C SER A 124 -0.49 4.27 -21.33
N ILE A 125 0.78 4.72 -21.37
CA ILE A 125 1.36 5.45 -22.51
C ILE A 125 1.90 4.52 -23.62
N ASP A 126 1.97 3.19 -23.44
CA ASP A 126 2.62 2.30 -24.42
C ASP A 126 1.71 1.16 -24.93
N LEU A 127 0.48 1.49 -25.33
CA LEU A 127 -0.33 0.62 -26.19
C LEU A 127 -0.32 1.21 -27.61
N PRO A 128 0.20 0.47 -28.62
CA PRO A 128 0.07 0.89 -30.00
C PRO A 128 -1.41 1.11 -30.30
N GLN A 129 -1.77 2.33 -30.70
CA GLN A 129 -3.08 2.61 -31.27
C GLN A 129 -3.28 1.67 -32.45
N GLN A 130 -4.13 0.65 -32.29
CA GLN A 130 -4.71 -0.02 -33.44
C GLN A 130 -5.51 1.04 -34.18
N SER A 131 -4.90 1.57 -35.24
CA SER A 131 -5.57 2.33 -36.27
C SER A 131 -6.73 1.49 -36.77
N LEU A 132 -7.95 1.87 -36.37
CA LEU A 132 -9.15 1.53 -37.11
C LEU A 132 -9.00 2.19 -38.48
N SER A 133 -8.41 1.44 -39.41
CA SER A 133 -8.38 1.78 -40.82
C SER A 133 -9.79 1.57 -41.36
N ASP A 134 -10.48 2.69 -41.58
CA ASP A 134 -11.71 2.75 -42.36
C ASP A 134 -11.53 1.95 -43.66
N SER A 135 -12.24 0.84 -43.75
CA SER A 135 -12.36 0.07 -44.99
C SER A 135 -13.80 0.21 -45.45
N ASP A 136 -14.05 1.31 -46.16
CA ASP A 136 -15.23 1.50 -47.00
C ASP A 136 -15.43 0.26 -47.88
N THR A 137 -16.47 -0.52 -47.59
CA THR A 137 -17.01 -1.50 -48.54
C THR A 137 -18.44 -1.12 -48.88
N ASN A 138 -18.50 -0.27 -49.90
CA ASN A 138 -19.64 0.03 -50.74
C ASN A 138 -20.23 -1.26 -51.32
N VAL A 139 -21.40 -1.68 -50.85
CA VAL A 139 -22.21 -2.73 -51.49
C VAL A 139 -23.58 -2.15 -51.83
N LYS A 140 -23.81 -2.01 -53.14
CA LYS A 140 -25.05 -1.52 -53.77
C LYS A 140 -26.27 -2.40 -53.42
N PRO A 141 -27.49 -1.82 -53.42
CA PRO A 141 -28.72 -2.57 -53.25
C PRO A 141 -29.14 -3.23 -54.57
N ASN A 142 -29.56 -4.50 -54.52
CA ASN A 142 -30.26 -5.12 -55.64
C ASN A 142 -31.68 -5.51 -55.19
N GLN A 143 -32.67 -4.90 -55.85
CA GLN A 143 -34.09 -5.21 -55.76
C GLN A 143 -34.39 -6.55 -56.46
N GLN A 144 -35.30 -7.34 -55.91
CA GLN A 144 -36.34 -8.09 -56.65
C GLN A 144 -37.18 -8.94 -55.68
N ILE A 145 -38.49 -8.63 -55.58
CA ILE A 145 -39.59 -9.54 -55.95
C ILE A 145 -40.62 -8.69 -56.70
#